data_AF-A0A561T1K0-F1
#
_entry.id   AF-A0A561T1K0-F1
#
_cell.length_a   1.000
_cell.length_b   1.000
_cell.length_c   1.000
_cell.angle_alpha   90.00
_cell.angle_beta   90.00
_cell.angle_gamma   90.00
#
_symmetry.space_group_name_H-M   'P 1'
#
loop_
_entity.id
_entity.type
_entity.pdbx_description
1 polymer ?
#
loop_
_entity_poly.entity_id
_entity_poly.type
_entity_poly.pdbx_seq_one_letter_code
_entity_poly.pdbx_strand_id
1 'polypeptide(L)'
;MKRLFWLGLGLAVGVYATRRASEAAHALTPAGVGANLADGLRELGAGLGAFGAEVRAGMTERERELADLVERRTGTPIPALSDAFADPEPAPAYRPAPRARARRAGA
;
A
#
# COMPACT_ATOMS: atom_id res chain seq x y z
N MET A 1 4.48 -18.23 -21.23
CA MET A 1 5.77 -18.58 -20.59
C MET A 1 6.18 -17.69 -19.41
N LYS A 2 5.95 -16.36 -19.44
CA LYS A 2 6.33 -15.45 -18.33
C LYS A 2 5.82 -15.87 -16.94
N ARG A 3 4.60 -16.40 -16.83
CA ARG A 3 4.00 -16.80 -15.53
C ARG A 3 4.74 -18.01 -14.89
N LEU A 4 5.09 -19.01 -15.69
CA LEU A 4 5.86 -20.18 -15.23
C LEU A 4 7.30 -19.80 -14.87
N PHE A 5 7.90 -18.87 -15.63
CA PHE A 5 9.21 -18.32 -15.31
C PHE A 5 9.20 -17.60 -13.95
N TRP A 6 8.23 -16.71 -13.71
CA TRP A 6 8.13 -15.98 -12.44
C TRP A 6 7.83 -16.91 -11.25
N LEU A 7 7.02 -17.96 -11.46
CA LEU A 7 6.79 -18.98 -10.43
C LEU A 7 8.06 -19.80 -10.14
N GLY A 8 8.79 -20.23 -11.16
CA GLY A 8 10.04 -20.96 -11.00
C GLY A 8 11.13 -20.13 -10.34
N LEU A 9 11.22 -18.84 -10.69
CA LEU A 9 12.14 -17.91 -10.07
C LEU A 9 11.84 -17.71 -8.58
N GLY A 10 10.57 -17.53 -8.21
CA GLY A 10 10.15 -17.43 -6.81
C GLY A 10 10.48 -18.69 -6.00
N LEU A 11 10.23 -19.87 -6.58
CA LEU A 11 10.54 -21.14 -5.93
C LEU A 11 12.05 -21.33 -5.71
N ALA A 12 12.87 -21.03 -6.73
CA ALA A 12 14.32 -21.16 -6.65
C ALA A 12 14.92 -20.25 -5.57
N VAL A 13 14.49 -18.98 -5.54
CA VAL A 13 14.92 -18.01 -4.52
C VAL A 13 14.47 -18.46 -3.13
N GLY A 14 13.23 -18.94 -2.99
CA GLY A 14 12.70 -19.43 -1.71
C GLY A 14 13.48 -20.63 -1.15
N VAL A 15 13.77 -21.63 -2.00
CA VAL A 15 14.56 -22.81 -1.60
C VAL A 15 15.99 -22.41 -1.21
N TYR A 16 16.62 -21.53 -1.98
CA TYR A 16 17.97 -21.05 -1.67
C TYR A 16 18.02 -20.31 -0.33
N ALA A 17 17.09 -19.39 -0.09
CA ALA A 17 16.99 -18.66 1.17
C ALA A 17 16.80 -19.59 2.37
N THR A 18 15.92 -20.59 2.24
CA THR A 18 15.65 -21.58 3.29
C THR A 18 16.88 -22.43 3.60
N ARG A 19 17.56 -22.92 2.56
CA ARG A 19 18.80 -23.71 2.72
C ARG A 19 19.89 -22.90 3.43
N ARG A 20 20.05 -21.62 3.07
CA ARG A 20 21.03 -20.74 3.68
C ARG A 20 20.71 -20.41 5.14
N ALA A 21 19.42 -20.26 5.45
CA ALA A 21 18.95 -20.06 6.83
C ALA A 21 19.19 -21.30 7.70
N SER A 22 18.96 -22.51 7.19
CA SER A 22 19.28 -23.75 7.91
C SER A 22 20.79 -23.91 8.16
N GLU A 23 21.65 -23.58 7.18
CA GLU A 23 23.11 -23.57 7.36
C GLU A 23 23.54 -22.59 8.46
N ALA A 24 22.97 -21.39 8.48
CA ALA A 24 23.20 -20.39 9.53
C ALA A 24 22.70 -20.88 10.90
N ALA A 25 21.50 -21.45 10.97
CA ALA A 25 20.90 -21.94 12.20
C ALA A 25 21.71 -23.08 12.85
N HIS A 26 22.28 -23.98 12.03
CA HIS A 26 23.18 -25.03 12.53
C HIS A 26 24.54 -24.49 13.00
N ALA A 27 25.00 -23.35 12.46
CA ALA A 27 26.27 -22.72 12.85
C ALA A 27 26.15 -21.77 14.07
N LEU A 28 24.94 -21.30 14.40
CA LEU A 28 24.71 -20.21 15.36
C LEU A 28 24.47 -20.64 16.82
N THR A 29 24.51 -21.93 17.19
CA THR A 29 24.04 -22.38 18.52
C THR A 29 25.04 -22.61 19.67
N PRO A 30 26.38 -22.73 19.55
CA PRO A 30 27.14 -22.99 20.78
C PRO A 30 27.72 -21.78 21.53
N ALA A 31 28.00 -20.60 20.93
CA ALA A 31 28.91 -19.67 21.64
C ALA A 31 28.83 -18.14 21.38
N GLY A 32 27.88 -17.55 20.64
CA GLY A 32 28.04 -16.10 20.36
C GLY A 32 26.90 -15.28 19.77
N VAL A 33 25.68 -15.35 20.31
CA VAL A 33 24.50 -14.66 19.73
C VAL A 33 23.82 -13.70 20.71
N GLY A 34 24.61 -12.95 21.51
CA GLY A 34 24.06 -11.94 22.43
C GLY A 34 23.82 -10.56 21.80
N ALA A 35 24.66 -10.15 20.84
CA ALA A 35 24.67 -8.79 20.28
C ALA A 35 24.37 -8.74 18.76
N ASN A 36 25.02 -9.59 17.96
CA ASN A 36 24.94 -9.53 16.50
C ASN A 36 23.57 -9.89 15.90
N LEU A 37 22.72 -10.60 16.64
CA LEU A 37 21.39 -10.97 16.15
C LEU A 37 20.42 -9.80 16.18
N ALA A 38 20.46 -8.98 17.25
CA ALA A 38 19.60 -7.81 17.35
C ALA A 38 19.95 -6.79 16.26
N ASP A 39 21.25 -6.58 16.01
CA ASP A 39 21.72 -5.72 14.92
C ASP A 39 21.39 -6.29 13.55
N GLY A 40 21.58 -7.61 13.34
CA GLY A 40 21.19 -8.27 12.10
C GLY A 40 19.68 -8.20 11.81
N LEU A 41 18.84 -8.33 12.84
CA LEU A 41 17.39 -8.17 12.69
C LEU A 41 16.99 -6.71 12.44
N ARG A 42 17.66 -5.74 13.06
CA ARG A 42 17.44 -4.31 12.78
C ARG A 42 17.83 -3.97 11.35
N GLU A 43 18.98 -4.42 10.88
CA GLU A 43 19.47 -4.14 9.54
C GLU A 43 18.61 -4.84 8.47
N LEU A 44 18.19 -6.08 8.73
CA LEU A 44 17.20 -6.76 7.91
C LEU A 44 15.87 -6.01 7.88
N GLY A 45 15.38 -5.55 9.03
CA GLY A 45 14.16 -4.75 9.13
C GLY A 45 14.24 -3.45 8.34
N ALA A 46 15.38 -2.75 8.41
CA ALA A 46 15.64 -1.55 7.63
C ALA A 46 15.66 -1.87 6.12
N GLY A 47 16.34 -2.93 5.70
CA GLY A 47 16.39 -3.37 4.30
C GLY A 47 15.02 -3.75 3.74
N LEU A 48 14.21 -4.49 4.52
CA LEU A 48 12.84 -4.85 4.14
C LEU A 48 11.91 -3.62 4.08
N GLY A 49 12.10 -2.65 4.98
CA GLY A 49 11.37 -1.38 4.95
C GLY A 49 11.68 -0.58 3.69
N ALA A 50 12.96 -0.45 3.33
CA ALA A 50 13.39 0.23 2.11
C ALA A 50 12.85 -0.44 0.84
N PHE A 51 12.98 -1.76 0.75
CA PHE A 51 12.40 -2.54 -0.35
C PHE A 51 10.88 -2.37 -0.44
N GLY A 52 10.18 -2.41 0.70
CA GLY A 52 8.73 -2.18 0.74
C GLY A 52 8.34 -0.79 0.24
N ALA A 53 9.14 0.23 0.56
CA ALA A 53 8.93 1.59 0.05
C ALA A 53 9.12 1.68 -1.46
N GLU A 54 10.15 1.03 -2.01
CA GLU A 54 10.39 0.97 -3.46
C GLU A 54 9.28 0.21 -4.20
N VAL A 55 8.84 -0.93 -3.66
CA VAL A 55 7.72 -1.71 -4.22
C VAL A 55 6.44 -0.88 -4.20
N ARG A 56 6.13 -0.20 -3.09
CA ARG A 56 4.95 0.67 -2.99
C ARG A 56 5.02 1.80 -4.01
N ALA A 57 6.17 2.47 -4.16
CA ALA A 57 6.34 3.51 -5.15
C ALA A 57 6.11 2.99 -6.58
N GLY A 58 6.64 1.81 -6.90
CA GLY A 58 6.42 1.15 -8.19
C GLY A 58 4.96 0.73 -8.42
N MET A 59 4.27 0.26 -7.38
CA MET A 59 2.85 -0.08 -7.44
C MET A 59 1.99 1.15 -7.73
N THR A 60 2.22 2.27 -7.05
CA THR A 60 1.46 3.50 -7.30
C THR A 60 1.62 4.00 -8.74
N GLU A 61 2.81 3.87 -9.33
CA GLU A 61 3.02 4.23 -10.73
C GLU A 61 2.25 3.31 -11.68
N ARG A 62 2.26 2.00 -11.43
CA ARG A 62 1.51 1.03 -12.24
C ARG A 62 0.00 1.14 -12.06
N GLU A 63 -0.47 1.45 -10.86
CA GLU A 63 -1.88 1.69 -10.59
C GLU A 63 -2.42 2.87 -11.40
N ARG A 64 -1.64 3.95 -11.54
CA ARG A 64 -2.01 5.08 -12.43
C ARG A 64 -2.12 4.65 -13.88
N GLU A 65 -1.11 3.95 -14.41
CA GLU A 65 -1.14 3.43 -15.78
C GLU A 65 -2.35 2.51 -16.02
N LEU A 66 -2.69 1.68 -15.03
CA LEU A 66 -3.82 0.76 -15.11
C LEU A 66 -5.17 1.47 -14.98
N ALA A 67 -5.31 2.42 -14.06
CA ALA A 67 -6.53 3.21 -13.86
C ALA A 67 -6.88 3.97 -15.15
N ASP A 68 -5.87 4.61 -15.76
CA ASP A 68 -5.96 5.27 -17.05
C ASP A 68 -6.46 4.34 -18.17
N LEU A 69 -5.93 3.12 -18.24
CA LEU A 69 -6.34 2.13 -19.23
C LEU A 69 -7.79 1.66 -19.02
N VAL A 70 -8.20 1.49 -17.76
CA VAL A 70 -9.56 1.04 -17.44
C VAL A 70 -10.58 2.15 -17.67
N GLU A 71 -10.26 3.39 -17.30
CA GLU A 71 -11.13 4.54 -17.55
C GLU A 71 -11.33 4.76 -19.04
N ARG A 72 -10.24 4.75 -19.84
CA ARG A 72 -10.35 4.82 -21.31
C ARG A 72 -11.23 3.71 -21.90
N ARG A 73 -11.23 2.52 -21.30
CA ARG A 73 -11.99 1.37 -21.79
C ARG A 73 -13.46 1.37 -21.35
N THR A 74 -13.74 1.89 -20.16
CA THR A 74 -15.03 1.68 -19.48
C THR A 74 -15.82 2.98 -19.35
N GLY A 75 -15.17 4.14 -19.50
CA GLY A 75 -15.76 5.46 -19.33
C GLY A 75 -16.09 5.82 -17.87
N THR A 76 -15.72 4.97 -16.91
CA THR A 76 -15.91 5.19 -15.47
C THR A 76 -14.58 5.53 -14.80
N PRO A 77 -14.48 6.68 -14.10
CA PRO A 77 -13.33 7.00 -13.29
C PRO A 77 -13.17 5.99 -12.15
N ILE A 78 -11.94 5.51 -11.92
CA ILE A 78 -11.64 4.67 -10.76
C ILE A 78 -11.23 5.57 -9.59
N PRO A 79 -11.94 5.53 -8.45
CA PRO A 79 -11.56 6.31 -7.28
C PRO A 79 -10.18 5.86 -6.80
N ALA A 80 -9.29 6.82 -6.57
CA ALA A 80 -7.98 6.52 -6.04
C ALA A 80 -8.12 6.07 -4.59
N LEU A 81 -7.19 5.22 -4.12
CA LEU A 81 -7.17 4.78 -2.73
C LEU A 81 -7.09 5.99 -1.76
N SER A 82 -6.45 7.08 -2.18
CA SER A 82 -6.43 8.35 -1.44
C SER A 82 -7.81 8.97 -1.22
N ASP A 83 -8.73 8.80 -2.17
CA ASP A 83 -10.07 9.38 -2.10
C ASP A 83 -10.93 8.65 -1.07
N ALA A 84 -10.66 7.36 -0.85
CA ALA A 84 -11.31 6.57 0.20
C ALA A 84 -10.84 6.95 1.62
N PHE A 85 -9.66 7.55 1.74
CA PHE A 85 -9.11 8.04 3.01
C PHE A 85 -9.23 9.56 3.18
N ALA A 86 -9.77 10.27 2.19
CA ALA A 86 -10.09 11.68 2.32
C ALA A 86 -11.28 11.84 3.28
N ASP A 87 -11.15 12.70 4.29
CA ASP A 87 -12.27 13.05 5.16
C ASP A 87 -13.45 13.56 4.31
N PRO A 88 -14.70 13.16 4.60
CA PRO A 88 -15.85 13.64 3.85
C PRO A 88 -15.89 15.17 3.93
N GLU A 89 -15.85 15.80 2.75
CA GLU A 89 -15.99 17.25 2.60
C GLU A 89 -17.23 17.70 3.42
N PRO A 90 -17.11 18.70 4.30
CA PRO A 90 -18.21 19.09 5.17
C PRO A 90 -19.37 19.54 4.30
N ALA A 91 -20.43 18.73 4.25
CA ALA A 91 -21.62 18.97 3.44
C ALA A 91 -22.04 20.45 3.56
N PRO A 92 -22.29 21.14 2.43
CA PRO A 92 -22.53 22.58 2.44
C PRO A 92 -23.63 22.89 3.44
N ALA A 93 -23.28 23.68 4.47
CA ALA A 93 -24.18 24.01 5.56
C ALA A 93 -25.49 24.53 4.98
N TYR A 94 -26.56 23.74 5.15
CA TYR A 94 -27.89 24.09 4.70
C TYR A 94 -28.24 25.47 5.26
N ARG A 95 -28.23 26.50 4.40
CA ARG A 95 -28.72 27.84 4.74
C ARG A 95 -30.22 27.82 4.53
N PRO A 96 -31.05 27.78 5.59
CA PRO A 96 -32.49 27.89 5.41
C PRO A 96 -32.79 29.23 4.71
N ALA A 97 -33.54 29.17 3.62
CA ALA A 97 -33.96 30.36 2.88
C ALA A 97 -34.71 31.32 3.82
N PRO A 98 -34.48 32.64 3.71
CA PRO A 98 -35.16 33.63 4.54
C PRO A 98 -36.66 33.56 4.25
N ARG A 99 -37.44 33.11 5.23
CA ARG A 99 -38.91 33.11 5.14
C ARG A 99 -39.35 34.56 4.98
N ALA A 100 -39.80 34.90 3.77
CA ALA A 100 -40.41 36.18 3.48
C ALA A 100 -41.55 36.40 4.49
N ARG A 101 -41.38 37.36 5.39
CA ARG A 101 -42.43 37.83 6.30
C ARG A 101 -43.61 38.25 5.43
N ALA A 102 -44.66 37.45 5.42
CA ALA A 102 -45.95 37.82 4.87
C ALA A 102 -46.36 39.16 5.50
N ARG A 103 -46.41 40.20 4.68
CA ARG A 103 -47.05 41.47 5.04
C ARG A 103 -48.52 41.16 5.29
N ARG A 104 -48.88 41.07 6.57
CA ARG A 104 -50.26 41.03 7.01
C ARG A 104 -50.91 42.36 6.63
N ALA A 105 -51.72 42.31 5.58
CA ALA A 105 -52.71 43.32 5.26
C ALA A 105 -53.83 43.29 6.32
N GLY A 106 -54.36 44.47 6.63
CA GLY A 106 -55.50 44.75 7.51
C GLY A 106 -55.42 46.24 7.86
N ALA A 107 -56.08 47.12 7.11
CA ALA A 107 -57.52 47.40 7.13
C ALA A 107 -57.94 48.05 8.45
#